data_AF-A0A0G1HG41-F1
#
_entry.id   AF-A0A0G1HG41-F1
#
_cell.length_a   1.000
_cell.length_b   1.000
_cell.length_c   1.000
_cell.angle_alpha   90.00
_cell.angle_beta   90.00
_cell.angle_gamma   90.00
#
_symmetry.space_group_name_H-M   'P 1'
#
loop_
_entity.id
_entity.type
_entity.pdbx_description
1 polymer ?
#
loop_
_entity_poly.entity_id
_entity_poly.type
_entity_poly.pdbx_seq_one_letter_code
_entity_poly.pdbx_strand_id
1 'polypeptide(L)'
;MTKDELESKKFASLFQSVKKIKLIPWKGQASIGVSIFKNYPTKGSYIPVKNRQGKNDSVICINIFFPQSETKNKTMKVILKISAFKSSHYLWKYHWYDFNNKNCPSELAVNKSQQSKQPINIEENFRYEYNLKTHKIFDLETNKFVTANEIVNSIYKIHIKTITNKIFKLKINAIGRLVEFIDPINNLLKNINHYCFGKSFKKTNNLDDYFLGIYETYKKEDLIDLSVTSEKPTILGSDFPITYQSATTFFVLTLVIFSINYWYKYDLMGFVGLANEASKNSLFLASLVTVSLIITDRVIPHFLVSIMNILIRLRIYLTFRHKIKIK
;
A
#
# COMPACT_ATOMS: atom_id res chain seq x y z
N MET A 1 -14.93 29.46 -14.15
CA MET A 1 -13.86 28.81 -13.35
C MET A 1 -14.51 27.75 -12.49
N THR A 2 -14.14 26.49 -12.63
CA THR A 2 -14.76 25.39 -11.88
C THR A 2 -14.34 25.42 -10.40
N LYS A 3 -15.15 24.84 -9.50
CA LYS A 3 -14.82 24.74 -8.06
C LYS A 3 -13.43 24.13 -7.83
N ASP A 4 -13.09 23.12 -8.63
CA ASP A 4 -11.80 22.43 -8.55
C ASP A 4 -10.63 23.28 -9.06
N GLU A 5 -10.84 24.16 -10.04
CA GLU A 5 -9.80 25.11 -10.49
C GLU A 5 -9.49 26.15 -9.42
N LEU A 6 -10.51 26.62 -8.71
CA LEU A 6 -10.32 27.54 -7.58
C LEU A 6 -9.52 26.86 -6.46
N GLU A 7 -9.88 25.63 -6.09
CA GLU A 7 -9.16 24.88 -5.06
C GLU A 7 -7.73 24.53 -5.47
N SER A 8 -7.49 24.20 -6.74
CA SER A 8 -6.13 24.01 -7.26
C SER A 8 -5.26 25.26 -7.13
N LYS A 9 -5.79 26.44 -7.48
CA LYS A 9 -5.08 27.72 -7.33
C LYS A 9 -4.80 28.05 -5.86
N LYS A 10 -5.80 27.89 -4.99
CA LYS A 10 -5.65 28.12 -3.55
C LYS A 10 -4.62 27.17 -2.94
N PHE A 11 -4.68 25.89 -3.25
CA PHE A 11 -3.70 24.92 -2.77
C PHE A 11 -2.28 25.25 -3.24
N ALA A 12 -2.10 25.55 -4.53
CA ALA A 12 -0.81 25.96 -5.08
C ALA A 12 -0.26 27.24 -4.44
N SER A 13 -1.14 28.19 -4.08
CA SER A 13 -0.76 29.46 -3.45
C SER A 13 -0.04 29.28 -2.11
N LEU A 14 -0.35 28.21 -1.37
CA LEU A 14 0.33 27.90 -0.10
C LEU A 14 1.83 27.70 -0.29
N PHE A 15 2.23 27.18 -1.45
CA PHE A 15 3.60 26.83 -1.79
C PHE A 15 4.34 27.94 -2.56
N GLN A 16 3.65 29.01 -2.99
CA GLN A 16 4.28 30.15 -3.69
C GLN A 16 5.24 30.94 -2.82
N SER A 17 5.07 30.91 -1.49
CA SER A 17 5.96 31.57 -0.52
C SER A 17 7.35 30.94 -0.44
N VAL A 18 7.57 29.78 -1.08
CA VAL A 18 8.84 29.07 -1.07
C VAL A 18 9.82 29.74 -2.04
N LYS A 19 10.49 30.79 -1.56
CA LYS A 19 11.49 31.57 -2.32
C LYS A 19 12.56 30.65 -2.94
N LYS A 20 12.95 30.92 -4.20
CA LYS A 20 14.02 30.24 -4.97
C LYS A 20 13.72 28.81 -5.44
N ILE A 21 12.44 28.39 -5.49
CA ILE A 21 12.09 27.04 -5.95
C ILE A 21 11.15 27.09 -7.15
N LYS A 22 11.42 26.25 -8.16
CA LYS A 22 10.52 26.09 -9.32
C LYS A 22 9.31 25.26 -8.89
N LEU A 23 8.14 25.87 -8.95
CA LEU A 23 6.85 25.30 -8.58
C LEU A 23 6.01 25.10 -9.85
N ILE A 24 5.50 23.89 -10.04
CA ILE A 24 4.61 23.55 -11.15
C ILE A 24 3.29 23.04 -10.55
N PRO A 25 2.22 23.86 -10.51
CA PRO A 25 0.92 23.37 -10.12
C PRO A 25 0.37 22.48 -11.24
N TRP A 26 -0.36 21.43 -10.88
CA TRP A 26 -0.99 20.55 -11.86
C TRP A 26 -2.34 20.04 -11.35
N LYS A 27 -3.23 19.78 -12.30
CA LYS A 27 -4.55 19.18 -12.09
C LYS A 27 -4.63 17.92 -12.95
N GLY A 28 -4.68 16.77 -12.31
CA GLY A 28 -4.99 15.50 -12.97
C GLY A 28 -6.49 15.29 -13.08
N GLN A 29 -6.90 14.25 -13.82
CA GLN A 29 -8.31 13.85 -13.92
C GLN A 29 -8.94 13.53 -12.56
N ALA A 30 -8.16 13.04 -11.59
CA ALA A 30 -8.64 12.60 -10.28
C ALA A 30 -7.89 13.22 -9.09
N SER A 31 -6.99 14.19 -9.32
CA SER A 31 -6.11 14.71 -8.26
C SER A 31 -5.72 16.17 -8.50
N ILE A 32 -5.42 16.88 -7.41
CA ILE A 32 -4.95 18.26 -7.41
C ILE A 32 -3.62 18.29 -6.67
N GLY A 33 -2.60 18.91 -7.26
CA GLY A 33 -1.28 18.89 -6.67
C GLY A 33 -0.31 19.97 -7.14
N VAL A 34 0.87 19.91 -6.55
CA VAL A 34 2.01 20.76 -6.86
C VAL A 34 3.29 19.93 -6.93
N SER A 35 4.11 20.21 -7.92
CA SER A 35 5.46 19.65 -8.06
C SER A 35 6.49 20.72 -7.79
N ILE A 36 7.47 20.39 -6.95
CA ILE A 36 8.47 21.32 -6.42
C ILE A 36 9.85 20.77 -6.75
N PHE A 37 10.66 21.52 -7.50
CA PHE A 37 12.00 21.08 -7.93
C PHE A 37 13.10 21.72 -7.11
N LYS A 38 13.85 20.91 -6.36
CA LYS A 38 14.97 21.39 -5.52
C LYS A 38 16.27 20.71 -5.93
N ASN A 39 17.35 21.48 -5.94
CA ASN A 39 18.67 20.95 -6.28
C ASN A 39 19.18 19.98 -5.20
N TYR A 40 19.88 18.93 -5.62
CA TYR A 40 20.71 18.16 -4.71
C TYR A 40 21.91 19.01 -4.22
N PRO A 41 22.42 18.75 -3.01
CA PRO A 41 23.65 19.37 -2.55
C PRO A 41 24.82 18.97 -3.46
N THR A 42 25.73 19.90 -3.70
CA THR A 42 26.91 19.70 -4.57
C THR A 42 27.99 18.85 -3.91
N LYS A 43 27.99 18.75 -2.58
CA LYS A 43 28.92 17.94 -1.78
C LYS A 43 28.16 16.74 -1.22
N GLY A 44 28.63 15.52 -1.52
CA GLY A 44 28.05 14.30 -0.98
C GLY A 44 28.39 13.05 -1.80
N SER A 45 27.90 11.89 -1.35
CA SER A 45 28.11 10.59 -2.01
C SER A 45 27.28 10.40 -3.29
N TYR A 46 26.24 11.21 -3.48
CA TYR A 46 25.48 11.28 -4.72
C TYR A 46 26.03 12.40 -5.59
N ILE A 47 26.28 12.10 -6.86
CA ILE A 47 26.81 13.06 -7.83
C ILE A 47 25.65 13.48 -8.74
N PRO A 48 25.07 14.69 -8.58
CA PRO A 48 23.99 15.14 -9.46
C PRO A 48 24.51 15.41 -10.88
N VAL A 49 23.73 15.00 -11.88
CA VAL A 49 24.02 15.32 -13.29
C VAL A 49 23.95 16.83 -13.50
N LYS A 50 24.92 17.37 -14.23
CA LYS A 50 24.91 18.74 -14.72
C LYS A 50 24.76 18.74 -16.23
N ASN A 51 24.07 19.76 -16.76
CA ASN A 51 24.06 20.01 -18.19
C ASN A 51 25.43 20.54 -18.65
N ARG A 52 25.63 20.69 -19.97
CA ARG A 52 26.89 21.19 -20.55
C ARG A 52 27.26 22.61 -20.09
N GLN A 53 26.29 23.38 -19.59
CA GLN A 53 26.48 24.73 -19.04
C GLN A 53 26.81 24.73 -17.53
N GLY A 54 26.98 23.54 -16.92
CA GLY A 54 27.28 23.40 -15.50
C GLY A 54 26.09 23.60 -14.55
N LYS A 55 24.87 23.78 -15.08
CA LYS A 55 23.63 23.84 -14.28
C LYS A 55 23.18 22.44 -13.90
N ASN A 56 22.61 22.29 -12.71
CA ASN A 56 22.08 20.99 -12.26
C ASN A 56 20.93 20.56 -13.15
N ASP A 57 21.05 19.38 -13.75
CA ASP A 57 19.97 18.69 -14.44
C ASP A 57 19.24 17.73 -13.50
N SER A 58 20.00 16.96 -12.71
CA SER A 58 19.43 16.10 -11.68
C SER A 58 18.94 16.94 -10.50
N VAL A 59 17.65 16.78 -10.21
CA VAL A 59 16.93 17.51 -9.17
C VAL A 59 16.02 16.57 -8.39
N ILE A 60 15.61 17.02 -7.21
CA ILE A 60 14.59 16.35 -6.40
C ILE A 60 13.26 16.93 -6.84
N CYS A 61 12.35 16.07 -7.30
CA CYS A 61 10.96 16.43 -7.50
C CYS A 61 10.18 16.01 -6.26
N ILE A 62 9.58 16.99 -5.58
CA ILE A 62 8.67 16.76 -4.45
C ILE A 62 7.25 17.04 -4.96
N ASN A 63 6.45 15.98 -5.08
CA ASN A 63 5.05 16.07 -5.43
C ASN A 63 4.21 16.07 -4.16
N ILE A 64 3.27 17.00 -4.06
CA ILE A 64 2.31 17.08 -2.95
C ILE A 64 0.94 17.20 -3.59
N PHE A 65 0.05 16.25 -3.32
CA PHE A 65 -1.26 16.21 -3.95
C PHE A 65 -2.31 15.55 -3.04
N PHE A 66 -3.58 15.75 -3.36
CA PHE A 66 -4.68 15.01 -2.76
C PHE A 66 -5.66 14.56 -3.86
N PRO A 67 -6.35 13.41 -3.68
CA PRO A 67 -7.34 12.94 -4.63
C PRO A 67 -8.63 13.76 -4.54
N GLN A 68 -9.24 14.05 -5.68
CA GLN A 68 -10.50 14.81 -5.77
C GLN A 68 -11.71 14.01 -5.25
N SER A 69 -11.61 12.69 -5.12
CA SER A 69 -12.68 11.89 -4.50
C SER A 69 -12.91 12.26 -3.03
N GLU A 70 -11.85 12.60 -2.29
CA GLU A 70 -11.93 12.99 -0.88
C GLU A 70 -12.66 14.33 -0.66
N THR A 71 -12.72 15.20 -1.68
CA THR A 71 -13.46 16.47 -1.58
C THR A 71 -14.97 16.29 -1.72
N LYS A 72 -15.42 15.14 -2.25
CA LYS A 72 -16.85 14.82 -2.48
C LYS A 72 -17.54 14.25 -1.23
N ASN A 73 -16.79 13.64 -0.32
CA ASN A 73 -17.32 12.94 0.86
C ASN A 73 -17.74 13.83 2.05
N LYS A 74 -18.03 15.12 1.83
CA LYS A 74 -18.43 16.12 2.86
C LYS A 74 -17.44 16.34 4.01
N THR A 75 -16.36 15.58 4.09
CA THR A 75 -15.24 15.83 5.00
C THR A 75 -14.45 17.04 4.51
N MET A 76 -14.42 18.12 5.30
CA MET A 76 -13.66 19.35 5.01
C MET A 76 -12.14 19.17 5.12
N LYS A 77 -11.67 17.93 5.22
CA LYS A 77 -10.32 17.53 5.56
C LYS A 77 -9.92 16.40 4.61
N VAL A 78 -8.78 16.55 3.95
CA VAL A 78 -8.25 15.58 2.97
C VAL A 78 -6.81 15.22 3.36
N ILE A 79 -6.40 13.98 3.10
CA ILE A 79 -5.05 13.53 3.40
C ILE A 79 -4.13 13.91 2.24
N LEU A 80 -3.00 14.54 2.56
CA LEU A 80 -1.99 14.88 1.58
C LEU A 80 -1.10 13.67 1.30
N LYS A 81 -0.95 13.36 0.02
CA LYS A 81 0.02 12.41 -0.52
C LYS A 81 1.25 13.16 -0.98
N ILE A 82 2.40 12.77 -0.45
CA ILE A 82 3.67 13.42 -0.74
C ILE A 82 4.64 12.37 -1.25
N SER A 83 5.28 12.64 -2.38
CA SER A 83 6.39 11.83 -2.86
C SER A 83 7.59 12.69 -3.19
N ALA A 84 8.79 12.18 -2.91
CA ALA A 84 10.05 12.81 -3.28
C ALA A 84 10.94 11.81 -4.02
N PHE A 85 11.36 12.16 -5.23
CA PHE A 85 12.13 11.26 -6.08
C PHE A 85 13.16 12.04 -6.92
N LYS A 86 14.15 11.31 -7.44
CA LYS A 86 15.13 11.86 -8.39
C LYS A 86 14.45 12.11 -9.73
N SER A 87 14.60 13.32 -10.25
CA SER A 87 14.12 13.74 -11.56
C SER A 87 15.23 14.45 -12.34
N SER A 88 14.99 14.69 -13.63
CA SER A 88 15.88 15.42 -14.54
C SER A 88 15.10 16.55 -15.21
N HIS A 89 15.67 17.76 -15.23
CA HIS A 89 15.07 18.88 -15.96
C HIS A 89 14.96 18.60 -17.47
N TYR A 90 15.94 17.92 -18.04
CA TYR A 90 15.94 17.53 -19.45
C TYR A 90 14.87 16.47 -19.74
N LEU A 91 14.85 15.37 -18.99
CA LEU A 91 13.89 14.29 -19.20
C LEU A 91 12.44 14.74 -18.94
N TRP A 92 12.24 15.70 -18.04
CA TRP A 92 10.92 16.31 -17.84
C TRP A 92 10.37 16.97 -19.12
N LYS A 93 11.23 17.46 -20.01
CA LYS A 93 10.84 18.14 -21.25
C LYS A 93 10.85 17.23 -22.48
N TYR A 94 11.81 16.30 -22.57
CA TYR A 94 12.07 15.52 -23.80
C TYR A 94 11.87 14.01 -23.65
N HIS A 95 11.48 13.53 -22.46
CA HIS A 95 11.19 12.12 -22.11
C HIS A 95 12.34 11.10 -22.25
N TRP A 96 13.32 11.33 -23.13
CA TRP A 96 14.54 10.54 -23.28
C TRP A 96 15.77 11.46 -23.40
N TYR A 97 16.96 10.92 -23.14
CA TYR A 97 18.21 11.65 -23.39
C TYR A 97 18.55 11.63 -24.88
N ASP A 98 18.73 12.81 -25.45
CA ASP A 98 19.28 12.98 -26.80
C ASP A 98 20.62 13.69 -26.66
N PHE A 99 21.69 12.92 -26.66
CA PHE A 99 23.05 13.43 -26.44
C PHE A 99 23.54 14.35 -27.57
N ASN A 100 22.82 14.46 -28.68
CA ASN A 100 23.12 15.43 -29.74
C ASN A 100 22.58 16.83 -29.39
N ASN A 101 21.56 16.92 -28.53
CA ASN A 101 21.00 18.19 -28.10
C ASN A 101 21.97 18.95 -27.18
N LYS A 102 22.23 20.23 -27.49
CA LYS A 102 23.12 21.10 -26.69
C LYS A 102 22.69 21.25 -25.24
N ASN A 103 21.39 21.13 -24.96
CA ASN A 103 20.83 21.24 -23.61
C ASN A 103 20.82 19.91 -22.85
N CYS A 104 21.10 18.78 -23.52
CA CYS A 104 21.21 17.48 -22.88
C CYS A 104 22.49 17.40 -22.04
N PRO A 105 22.45 16.81 -20.85
CA PRO A 105 23.67 16.39 -20.15
C PRO A 105 24.55 15.50 -21.03
N SER A 106 25.86 15.52 -20.77
CA SER A 106 26.75 14.57 -21.43
C SER A 106 26.50 13.15 -20.92
N GLU A 107 26.66 12.16 -21.79
CA GLU A 107 26.54 10.75 -21.44
C GLU A 107 27.46 10.37 -20.27
N LEU A 108 28.71 10.84 -20.29
CA LEU A 108 29.66 10.66 -19.18
C LEU A 108 29.12 11.19 -17.85
N ALA A 109 28.44 12.35 -17.84
CA ALA A 109 27.87 12.91 -16.62
C ALA A 109 26.67 12.08 -16.12
N VAL A 110 25.84 11.57 -17.04
CA VAL A 110 24.73 10.66 -16.71
C VAL A 110 25.27 9.37 -16.10
N ASN A 111 26.23 8.72 -16.75
CA ASN A 111 26.83 7.47 -16.30
C ASN A 111 27.51 7.62 -14.94
N LYS A 112 28.28 8.70 -14.74
CA LYS A 112 28.91 9.00 -13.44
C LYS A 112 27.87 9.20 -12.32
N SER A 113 26.74 9.85 -12.62
CA SER A 113 25.66 9.99 -11.65
C SER A 113 25.04 8.64 -11.31
N GLN A 114 24.78 7.78 -12.29
CA GLN A 114 24.20 6.44 -12.10
C GLN A 114 25.09 5.53 -11.24
N GLN A 115 26.41 5.58 -11.45
CA GLN A 115 27.38 4.83 -10.65
C GLN A 115 27.53 5.35 -9.21
N SER A 116 27.17 6.62 -8.96
CA SER A 116 27.19 7.19 -7.62
C SER A 116 26.06 6.65 -6.73
N LYS A 117 26.11 6.95 -5.43
CA LYS A 117 25.08 6.48 -4.49
C LYS A 117 23.72 7.06 -4.82
N GLN A 118 22.80 6.22 -5.32
CA GLN A 118 21.46 6.68 -5.68
C GLN A 118 20.60 7.05 -4.46
N PRO A 119 19.80 8.12 -4.52
CA PRO A 119 18.74 8.39 -3.54
C PRO A 119 17.63 7.33 -3.63
N ILE A 120 16.87 7.18 -2.55
CA ILE A 120 15.64 6.35 -2.54
C ILE A 120 14.43 7.28 -2.66
N ASN A 121 13.39 6.82 -3.37
CA ASN A 121 12.13 7.53 -3.42
C ASN A 121 11.45 7.50 -2.05
N ILE A 122 10.97 8.65 -1.59
CA ILE A 122 10.21 8.77 -0.34
C ILE A 122 8.74 8.91 -0.71
N GLU A 123 7.88 8.17 -0.03
CA GLU A 123 6.44 8.33 -0.09
C GLU A 123 5.89 8.53 1.32
N GLU A 124 5.10 9.59 1.51
CA GLU A 124 4.51 10.01 2.76
C GLU A 124 3.03 10.30 2.50
N ASN A 125 2.17 9.33 2.83
CA ASN A 125 0.76 9.33 2.42
C ASN A 125 -0.21 9.64 3.57
N PHE A 126 0.30 9.98 4.76
CA PHE A 126 -0.49 9.86 5.99
C PHE A 126 -0.21 10.86 7.09
N ARG A 127 0.86 11.62 6.96
CA ARG A 127 1.27 12.54 8.01
C ARG A 127 0.48 13.85 8.00
N TYR A 128 0.10 14.33 6.83
CA TYR A 128 -0.42 15.69 6.68
C TYR A 128 -1.88 15.68 6.23
N GLU A 129 -2.69 16.45 6.93
CA GLU A 129 -4.09 16.68 6.61
C GLU A 129 -4.27 18.12 6.13
N TYR A 130 -4.92 18.31 4.99
CA TYR A 130 -5.26 19.62 4.47
C TYR A 130 -6.73 19.93 4.72
N ASN A 131 -6.99 21.05 5.40
CA ASN A 131 -8.34 21.53 5.64
C ASN A 131 -8.79 22.43 4.50
N LEU A 132 -9.80 22.00 3.74
CA LEU A 132 -10.35 22.71 2.59
C LEU A 132 -11.08 24.01 2.97
N LYS A 133 -11.56 24.15 4.22
CA LYS A 133 -12.26 25.36 4.69
C LYS A 133 -11.29 26.42 5.16
N THR A 134 -10.29 26.03 5.96
CA THR A 134 -9.33 26.97 6.57
C THR A 134 -8.07 27.15 5.72
N HIS A 135 -7.87 26.31 4.70
CA HIS A 135 -6.70 26.24 3.85
C HIS A 135 -5.39 26.10 4.64
N LYS A 136 -5.44 25.41 5.80
CA LYS A 136 -4.29 25.12 6.64
C LYS A 136 -3.93 23.64 6.56
N ILE A 137 -2.65 23.35 6.74
CA ILE A 137 -2.13 21.98 6.80
C ILE A 137 -1.85 21.62 8.26
N PHE A 138 -2.38 20.48 8.70
CA PHE A 138 -2.20 19.93 10.03
C PHE A 138 -1.28 18.71 9.94
N ASP A 139 -0.27 18.66 10.80
CA ASP A 139 0.62 17.52 10.94
C ASP A 139 0.06 16.59 12.03
N LEU A 140 -0.43 15.42 11.62
CA LEU A 140 -1.01 14.40 12.48
C LEU A 140 0.04 13.77 13.41
N GLU A 141 1.34 13.90 13.09
CA GLU A 141 2.41 13.39 13.96
C GLU A 141 2.67 14.33 15.13
N THR A 142 2.74 15.64 14.85
CA THR A 142 3.08 16.65 15.85
C THR A 142 1.86 17.30 16.51
N ASN A 143 0.66 16.98 16.02
CA ASN A 143 -0.62 17.58 16.40
C ASN A 143 -0.63 19.10 16.31
N LYS A 144 0.03 19.66 15.27
CA LYS A 144 0.17 21.10 15.08
C LYS A 144 -0.06 21.50 13.63
N PHE A 145 -0.52 22.73 13.42
CA PHE A 145 -0.53 23.33 12.09
C PHE A 145 0.90 23.61 11.63
N VAL A 146 1.17 23.30 10.37
CA VAL A 146 2.47 23.46 9.73
C VAL A 146 2.32 24.25 8.43
N THR A 147 3.40 24.91 8.04
CA THR A 147 3.47 25.65 6.77
C THR A 147 3.91 24.76 5.62
N ALA A 148 3.52 25.12 4.40
CA ALA A 148 3.99 24.47 3.17
C ALA A 148 5.52 24.37 3.09
N ASN A 149 6.24 25.41 3.52
CA ASN A 149 7.71 25.44 3.51
C ASN A 149 8.31 24.44 4.51
N GLU A 150 7.72 24.27 5.69
CA GLU A 150 8.16 23.28 6.69
C GLU A 150 8.02 21.87 6.14
N ILE A 151 6.92 21.56 5.46
CA ILE A 151 6.69 20.25 4.82
C ILE A 151 7.76 19.98 3.76
N VAL A 152 7.95 20.91 2.82
CA VAL A 152 8.94 20.78 1.75
C VAL A 152 10.35 20.60 2.30
N ASN A 153 10.72 21.36 3.34
CA ASN A 153 12.05 21.24 3.95
C ASN A 153 12.22 19.96 4.75
N SER A 154 11.16 19.49 5.44
CA SER A 154 11.16 18.21 6.15
C SER A 154 11.40 17.05 5.17
N ILE A 155 10.59 16.97 4.12
CA ILE A 155 10.68 15.92 3.09
C ILE A 155 12.01 15.97 2.35
N TYR A 156 12.49 17.18 2.00
CA TYR A 156 13.82 17.36 1.42
C TYR A 156 14.92 16.81 2.33
N LYS A 157 14.90 17.13 3.63
CA LYS A 157 15.91 16.63 4.58
C LYS A 157 15.87 15.10 4.68
N ILE A 158 14.68 14.50 4.71
CA ILE A 158 14.51 13.04 4.73
C ILE A 158 15.11 12.42 3.46
N HIS A 159 14.78 12.97 2.30
CA HIS A 159 15.29 12.50 1.00
C HIS A 159 16.82 12.59 0.93
N ILE A 160 17.41 13.72 1.34
CA ILE A 160 18.87 13.88 1.41
C ILE A 160 19.50 12.92 2.42
N LYS A 161 18.82 12.59 3.52
CA LYS A 161 19.33 11.61 4.49
C LYS A 161 19.53 10.22 3.87
N THR A 162 18.78 9.86 2.83
CA THR A 162 18.95 8.58 2.10
C THR A 162 20.31 8.49 1.39
N ILE A 163 20.85 9.62 0.93
CA ILE A 163 22.17 9.66 0.28
C ILE A 163 23.30 9.85 1.29
N THR A 164 23.08 10.54 2.41
CA THR A 164 24.15 10.78 3.40
C THR A 164 24.30 9.64 4.42
N ASN A 165 23.22 9.02 4.87
CA ASN A 165 23.25 8.01 5.93
C ASN A 165 22.92 6.60 5.40
N LYS A 166 23.91 5.69 5.43
CA LYS A 166 23.76 4.31 4.92
C LYS A 166 22.78 3.47 5.73
N ILE A 167 22.78 3.60 7.06
CA ILE A 167 21.88 2.86 7.96
C ILE A 167 20.44 3.29 7.71
N PHE A 168 20.23 4.60 7.59
CA PHE A 168 18.91 5.15 7.26
C PHE A 168 18.41 4.68 5.89
N LYS A 169 19.30 4.67 4.89
CA LYS A 169 19.02 4.13 3.55
C LYS A 169 18.57 2.67 3.59
N LEU A 170 19.32 1.82 4.30
CA LEU A 170 18.99 0.39 4.47
C LEU A 170 17.64 0.20 5.15
N LYS A 171 17.37 0.97 6.21
CA LYS A 171 16.09 0.93 6.92
C LYS A 171 14.90 1.26 6.01
N ILE A 172 14.97 2.35 5.24
CA ILE A 172 13.90 2.70 4.29
C ILE A 172 13.73 1.60 3.24
N ASN A 173 14.82 1.11 2.64
CA ASN A 173 14.74 0.06 1.63
C ASN A 173 14.11 -1.22 2.18
N ALA A 174 14.47 -1.63 3.40
CA ALA A 174 13.89 -2.81 4.03
C ALA A 174 12.39 -2.64 4.24
N ILE A 175 11.96 -1.47 4.70
CA ILE A 175 10.53 -1.21 4.92
C ILE A 175 9.76 -1.06 3.60
N GLY A 176 10.33 -0.38 2.60
CA GLY A 176 9.75 -0.31 1.26
C GLY A 176 9.49 -1.70 0.70
N ARG A 177 10.48 -2.60 0.77
CA ARG A 177 10.32 -4.00 0.36
C ARG A 177 9.24 -4.72 1.16
N LEU A 178 9.22 -4.58 2.49
CA LEU A 178 8.19 -5.20 3.32
C LEU A 178 6.79 -4.73 2.94
N VAL A 179 6.62 -3.43 2.67
CA VAL A 179 5.34 -2.85 2.24
C VAL A 179 4.96 -3.36 0.85
N GLU A 180 5.91 -3.46 -0.09
CA GLU A 180 5.68 -4.02 -1.43
C GLU A 180 5.22 -5.48 -1.39
N PHE A 181 5.65 -6.28 -0.39
CA PHE A 181 5.21 -7.67 -0.24
C PHE A 181 3.80 -7.82 0.36
N ILE A 182 3.27 -6.82 1.06
CA ILE A 182 1.95 -6.91 1.71
C ILE A 182 0.83 -7.04 0.68
N ASP A 183 0.89 -6.30 -0.43
CA ASP A 183 -0.17 -6.30 -1.45
C ASP A 183 -0.31 -7.65 -2.17
N PRO A 184 0.78 -8.30 -2.66
CA PRO A 184 0.72 -9.66 -3.19
C PRO A 184 0.17 -10.67 -2.19
N ILE A 185 0.57 -10.60 -0.91
CA ILE A 185 0.09 -11.52 0.13
C ILE A 185 -1.40 -11.30 0.39
N ASN A 186 -1.87 -10.05 0.51
CA ASN A 186 -3.29 -9.75 0.67
C ASN A 186 -4.11 -10.25 -0.53
N ASN A 187 -3.60 -10.08 -1.76
CA ASN A 187 -4.25 -10.62 -2.96
C ASN A 187 -4.29 -12.15 -2.97
N LEU A 188 -3.21 -12.80 -2.53
CA LEU A 188 -3.18 -14.26 -2.36
C LEU A 188 -4.24 -14.72 -1.36
N LEU A 189 -4.32 -14.10 -0.17
CA LEU A 189 -5.31 -14.43 0.86
C LEU A 189 -6.74 -14.19 0.37
N LYS A 190 -6.98 -13.11 -0.40
CA LYS A 190 -8.27 -12.83 -1.04
C LYS A 190 -8.63 -13.91 -2.06
N ASN A 191 -7.67 -14.34 -2.88
CA ASN A 191 -7.86 -15.42 -3.84
C ASN A 191 -8.13 -16.76 -3.15
N ILE A 192 -7.45 -17.07 -2.04
CA ILE A 192 -7.73 -18.26 -1.23
C ILE A 192 -9.18 -18.22 -0.73
N ASN A 193 -9.64 -17.08 -0.18
CA ASN A 193 -11.04 -16.90 0.22
C ASN A 193 -12.02 -17.12 -0.94
N HIS A 194 -11.69 -16.62 -2.12
CA HIS A 194 -12.54 -16.75 -3.30
C HIS A 194 -12.61 -18.20 -3.82
N TYR A 195 -11.47 -18.83 -4.09
CA TYR A 195 -11.40 -20.12 -4.76
C TYR A 195 -11.63 -21.30 -3.83
N CYS A 196 -11.11 -21.24 -2.59
CA CYS A 196 -11.21 -22.36 -1.65
C CYS A 196 -12.50 -22.29 -0.82
N PHE A 197 -12.95 -21.10 -0.44
CA PHE A 197 -14.07 -20.96 0.50
C PHE A 197 -15.31 -20.31 -0.12
N GLY A 198 -15.27 -19.92 -1.39
CA GLY A 198 -16.41 -19.30 -2.07
C GLY A 198 -16.84 -17.98 -1.43
N LYS A 199 -15.91 -17.28 -0.75
CA LYS A 199 -16.18 -16.00 -0.07
C LYS A 199 -15.55 -14.85 -0.84
N SER A 200 -16.23 -13.71 -0.91
CA SER A 200 -15.69 -12.48 -1.47
C SER A 200 -16.09 -11.28 -0.63
N PHE A 201 -15.42 -10.15 -0.82
CA PHE A 201 -15.88 -8.91 -0.19
C PHE A 201 -17.01 -8.31 -1.02
N LYS A 202 -18.05 -7.83 -0.34
CA LYS A 202 -19.13 -7.08 -0.96
C LYS A 202 -18.53 -5.93 -1.78
N LYS A 203 -18.73 -5.93 -3.09
CA LYS A 203 -18.35 -4.79 -3.93
C LYS A 203 -19.23 -3.62 -3.54
N THR A 204 -18.65 -2.65 -2.84
CA THR A 204 -19.29 -1.37 -2.59
C THR A 204 -19.14 -0.54 -3.87
N ASN A 205 -20.24 -0.15 -4.52
CA ASN A 205 -20.21 0.70 -5.72
C ASN A 205 -19.66 2.13 -5.47
N ASN A 206 -19.09 2.40 -4.29
CA ASN A 206 -18.56 3.71 -3.93
C ASN A 206 -17.08 3.82 -4.30
N LEU A 207 -16.69 5.01 -4.74
CA LEU A 207 -15.31 5.44 -4.99
C LEU A 207 -14.38 5.33 -3.75
N ASP A 208 -14.93 4.98 -2.58
CA ASP A 208 -14.21 4.66 -1.33
C ASP A 208 -13.42 3.34 -1.40
N ASP A 209 -13.73 2.46 -2.38
CA ASP A 209 -13.07 1.16 -2.56
C ASP A 209 -11.55 1.27 -2.80
N TYR A 210 -11.03 2.41 -3.28
CA TYR A 210 -9.58 2.59 -3.46
C TYR A 210 -8.81 2.58 -2.13
N PHE A 211 -9.44 3.03 -1.04
CA PHE A 211 -8.80 3.05 0.27
C PHE A 211 -8.93 1.70 0.99
N LEU A 212 -10.02 0.97 0.73
CA LEU A 212 -10.27 -0.34 1.33
C LEU A 212 -9.20 -1.36 0.89
N GLY A 213 -8.54 -2.00 1.85
CA GLY A 213 -7.49 -2.98 1.57
C GLY A 213 -6.09 -2.41 1.32
N ILE A 214 -5.99 -1.10 1.05
CA ILE A 214 -4.70 -0.40 0.88
C ILE A 214 -4.38 0.43 2.13
N TYR A 215 -5.37 1.17 2.60
CA TYR A 215 -5.25 2.18 3.65
C TYR A 215 -6.31 2.03 4.75
N GLU A 216 -7.34 1.21 4.53
CA GLU A 216 -8.37 0.86 5.50
C GLU A 216 -8.53 -0.66 5.60
N THR A 217 -8.85 -1.15 6.80
CA THR A 217 -9.07 -2.58 7.04
C THR A 217 -10.45 -3.02 6.57
N TYR A 218 -10.55 -4.26 6.09
CA TYR A 218 -11.83 -4.88 5.76
C TYR A 218 -12.66 -5.11 7.02
N LYS A 219 -13.94 -4.77 6.97
CA LYS A 219 -14.88 -5.19 8.01
C LYS A 219 -15.18 -6.67 7.82
N LYS A 220 -15.33 -7.41 8.92
CA LYS A 220 -15.55 -8.86 8.84
C LYS A 220 -16.92 -9.19 8.25
N GLU A 221 -17.86 -8.27 8.44
CA GLU A 221 -19.25 -8.33 7.98
C GLU A 221 -19.38 -8.14 6.46
N ASP A 222 -18.35 -7.58 5.81
CA ASP A 222 -18.34 -7.38 4.36
C ASP A 222 -17.97 -8.65 3.59
N LEU A 223 -17.55 -9.72 4.29
CA LEU A 223 -17.28 -11.01 3.70
C LEU A 223 -18.61 -11.72 3.39
N ILE A 224 -18.95 -11.79 2.11
CA ILE A 224 -20.17 -12.40 1.60
C ILE A 224 -19.87 -13.73 0.90
N ASP A 225 -20.86 -14.61 0.93
CA ASP A 225 -20.84 -15.86 0.17
C ASP A 225 -21.13 -15.56 -1.30
N LEU A 226 -20.42 -16.24 -2.20
CA LEU A 226 -20.70 -16.17 -3.63
C LEU A 226 -21.91 -17.05 -4.02
N SER A 227 -22.24 -18.06 -3.21
CA SER A 227 -23.28 -19.05 -3.51
C SER A 227 -24.70 -18.61 -3.13
N VAL A 228 -25.01 -17.32 -3.22
CA VAL A 228 -26.37 -16.82 -2.92
C VAL A 228 -27.40 -17.32 -3.95
N THR A 229 -26.98 -17.82 -5.12
CA THR A 229 -27.89 -18.08 -6.25
C THR A 229 -28.30 -19.53 -6.54
N SER A 230 -27.72 -20.57 -5.94
CA SER A 230 -28.32 -21.93 -6.04
C SER A 230 -27.61 -22.95 -5.15
N GLU A 231 -28.38 -23.58 -4.25
CA GLU A 231 -28.11 -24.81 -3.49
C GLU A 231 -26.82 -24.82 -2.66
N LYS A 232 -26.95 -24.39 -1.39
CA LYS A 232 -25.94 -24.64 -0.36
C LYS A 232 -26.19 -26.04 0.25
N PRO A 233 -25.22 -26.96 0.24
CA PRO A 233 -25.38 -28.24 0.92
C PRO A 233 -25.57 -28.02 2.43
N THR A 234 -26.49 -28.79 3.02
CA THR A 234 -26.69 -28.85 4.46
C THR A 234 -25.84 -29.97 5.05
N ILE A 235 -25.24 -29.71 6.21
CA ILE A 235 -24.44 -30.73 6.89
C ILE A 235 -25.41 -31.70 7.58
N LEU A 236 -25.47 -32.97 7.15
CA LEU A 236 -26.22 -34.03 7.83
C LEU A 236 -27.70 -33.68 8.11
N GLY A 237 -28.36 -32.95 7.20
CA GLY A 237 -29.75 -32.52 7.36
C GLY A 237 -29.97 -31.38 8.37
N SER A 238 -28.91 -30.72 8.83
CA SER A 238 -29.00 -29.54 9.71
C SER A 238 -29.37 -28.27 8.95
N ASP A 239 -29.94 -27.29 9.65
CA ASP A 239 -30.22 -25.93 9.14
C ASP A 239 -28.94 -25.08 8.93
N PHE A 240 -27.76 -25.71 8.89
CA PHE A 240 -26.49 -25.03 8.69
C PHE A 240 -26.03 -25.17 7.23
N PRO A 241 -26.32 -24.18 6.36
CA PRO A 241 -25.90 -24.23 4.97
C PRO A 241 -24.41 -23.86 4.86
N ILE A 242 -23.63 -24.68 4.15
CA ILE A 242 -22.22 -24.41 3.82
C ILE A 242 -22.05 -24.11 2.33
N THR A 243 -20.98 -23.40 1.97
CA THR A 243 -20.66 -23.22 0.55
C THR A 243 -20.12 -24.51 -0.07
N TYR A 244 -20.46 -24.77 -1.33
CA TYR A 244 -19.97 -25.95 -2.07
C TYR A 244 -18.43 -25.95 -2.15
N GLN A 245 -17.83 -24.77 -2.30
CA GLN A 245 -16.39 -24.58 -2.30
C GLN A 245 -15.76 -25.00 -0.96
N SER A 246 -16.33 -24.59 0.18
CA SER A 246 -15.84 -25.03 1.49
C SER A 246 -15.96 -26.54 1.69
N ALA A 247 -17.07 -27.16 1.26
CA ALA A 247 -17.24 -28.61 1.32
C ALA A 247 -16.18 -29.35 0.48
N THR A 248 -15.95 -28.87 -0.74
CA THR A 248 -14.94 -29.41 -1.67
C THR A 248 -13.54 -29.23 -1.10
N THR A 249 -13.22 -28.04 -0.60
CA THR A 249 -11.93 -27.76 0.04
C THR A 249 -11.72 -28.63 1.25
N PHE A 250 -12.71 -28.79 2.11
CA PHE A 250 -12.63 -29.72 3.25
C PHE A 250 -12.27 -31.14 2.77
N PHE A 251 -13.00 -31.66 1.78
CA PHE A 251 -12.75 -33.00 1.23
C PHE A 251 -11.33 -33.13 0.66
N VAL A 252 -10.90 -32.17 -0.15
CA VAL A 252 -9.54 -32.14 -0.73
C VAL A 252 -8.48 -32.06 0.37
N LEU A 253 -8.67 -31.21 1.38
CA LEU A 253 -7.72 -31.01 2.47
C LEU A 253 -7.61 -32.28 3.32
N THR A 254 -8.73 -32.94 3.63
CA THR A 254 -8.74 -34.26 4.27
C THR A 254 -8.04 -35.30 3.43
N LEU A 255 -8.28 -35.35 2.11
CA LEU A 255 -7.63 -36.29 1.19
C LEU A 255 -6.12 -36.05 1.09
N VAL A 256 -5.68 -34.79 1.08
CA VAL A 256 -4.26 -34.40 1.07
C VAL A 256 -3.60 -34.75 2.41
N ILE A 257 -4.21 -34.42 3.55
CA ILE A 257 -3.72 -34.82 4.87
C ILE A 257 -3.61 -36.35 4.94
N PHE A 258 -4.64 -37.06 4.50
CA PHE A 258 -4.64 -38.52 4.44
C PHE A 258 -3.48 -39.02 3.56
N SER A 259 -3.32 -38.47 2.36
CA SER A 259 -2.26 -38.86 1.42
C SER A 259 -0.85 -38.56 1.95
N ILE A 260 -0.63 -37.39 2.55
CA ILE A 260 0.66 -36.99 3.15
C ILE A 260 0.97 -37.88 4.36
N ASN A 261 -0.01 -38.14 5.23
CA ASN A 261 0.15 -39.03 6.38
C ASN A 261 0.46 -40.46 5.93
N TYR A 262 -0.21 -40.96 4.88
CA TYR A 262 0.04 -42.29 4.33
C TYR A 262 1.37 -42.38 3.56
N TRP A 263 1.85 -41.28 2.99
CA TRP A 263 3.14 -41.21 2.29
C TRP A 263 4.32 -41.35 3.26
N TYR A 264 4.22 -40.79 4.48
CA TYR A 264 5.38 -40.65 5.37
C TYR A 264 5.60 -41.75 6.41
N LYS A 265 4.64 -42.62 6.73
CA LYS A 265 4.76 -43.60 7.83
C LYS A 265 3.55 -44.55 7.82
N TYR A 266 3.64 -45.88 7.71
CA TYR A 266 4.27 -46.74 8.72
C TYR A 266 4.63 -46.05 10.03
N ASP A 267 3.63 -45.47 10.71
CA ASP A 267 3.38 -45.73 12.13
C ASP A 267 2.04 -45.07 12.54
N LEU A 268 1.05 -45.94 12.67
CA LEU A 268 -0.39 -45.68 12.52
C LEU A 268 -1.10 -45.29 13.82
N MET A 269 -0.48 -45.38 14.99
CA MET A 269 -1.26 -45.63 16.23
C MET A 269 -2.03 -44.42 16.81
N GLY A 270 -1.62 -43.18 16.55
CA GLY A 270 -2.29 -42.01 17.15
C GLY A 270 -3.63 -41.65 16.49
N PHE A 271 -3.70 -41.69 15.16
CA PHE A 271 -4.89 -41.31 14.40
C PHE A 271 -5.80 -42.50 14.10
N VAL A 272 -5.23 -43.71 13.95
CA VAL A 272 -6.04 -44.93 13.79
C VAL A 272 -6.73 -45.34 15.08
N GLY A 273 -6.16 -45.05 16.25
CA GLY A 273 -6.88 -45.21 17.53
C GLY A 273 -8.12 -44.31 17.61
N LEU A 274 -7.95 -43.03 17.27
CA LEU A 274 -9.04 -42.04 17.24
C LEU A 274 -10.10 -42.38 16.17
N ALA A 275 -9.69 -42.85 14.98
CA ALA A 275 -10.59 -43.26 13.90
C ALA A 275 -11.33 -44.58 14.20
N ASN A 276 -10.69 -45.52 14.89
CA ASN A 276 -11.26 -46.82 15.25
C ASN A 276 -12.18 -46.74 16.49
N GLU A 277 -12.02 -45.72 17.34
CA GLU A 277 -13.01 -45.36 18.36
C GLU A 277 -14.13 -44.48 17.77
N ALA A 278 -13.81 -43.57 16.84
CA ALA A 278 -14.80 -42.75 16.14
C ALA A 278 -15.72 -43.56 15.21
N SER A 279 -15.21 -44.63 14.58
CA SER A 279 -16.02 -45.52 13.73
C SER A 279 -17.07 -46.31 14.50
N LYS A 280 -16.89 -46.46 15.82
CA LYS A 280 -17.86 -47.11 16.72
C LYS A 280 -18.99 -46.19 17.16
N ASN A 281 -18.83 -44.87 17.01
CA ASN A 281 -19.82 -43.88 17.41
C ASN A 281 -20.10 -42.89 16.26
N SER A 282 -21.11 -43.22 15.45
CA SER A 282 -21.55 -42.41 14.31
C SER A 282 -21.88 -40.96 14.69
N LEU A 283 -22.34 -40.72 15.93
CA LEU A 283 -22.64 -39.38 16.45
C LEU A 283 -21.36 -38.57 16.71
N PHE A 284 -20.28 -39.22 17.15
CA PHE A 284 -18.98 -38.57 17.31
C PHE A 284 -18.37 -38.18 15.96
N LEU A 285 -18.41 -39.08 14.96
CA LEU A 285 -17.95 -38.79 13.61
C LEU A 285 -18.74 -37.63 12.98
N ALA A 286 -20.07 -37.68 13.09
CA ALA A 286 -20.98 -36.64 12.62
C ALA A 286 -20.67 -35.28 13.24
N SER A 287 -20.47 -35.23 14.56
CA SER A 287 -20.15 -33.98 15.26
C SER A 287 -18.77 -33.43 14.86
N LEU A 288 -17.76 -34.27 14.68
CA LEU A 288 -16.42 -33.86 14.23
C LEU A 288 -16.43 -33.29 12.81
N VAL A 289 -17.12 -33.95 11.87
CA VAL A 289 -17.29 -33.47 10.49
C VAL A 289 -18.05 -32.15 10.48
N THR A 290 -19.11 -32.04 11.27
CA THR A 290 -19.89 -30.80 11.39
C THR A 290 -19.05 -29.65 11.90
N VAL A 291 -18.31 -29.85 13.00
CA VAL A 291 -17.42 -28.83 13.56
C VAL A 291 -16.33 -28.44 12.55
N SER A 292 -15.75 -29.40 11.85
CA SER A 292 -14.68 -29.14 10.89
C SER A 292 -15.17 -28.38 9.64
N LEU A 293 -16.38 -28.67 9.15
CA LEU A 293 -17.01 -27.92 8.07
C LEU A 293 -17.38 -26.50 8.52
N ILE A 294 -17.86 -26.31 9.75
CA ILE A 294 -18.10 -24.97 10.33
C ILE A 294 -16.78 -24.18 10.42
N ILE A 295 -15.69 -24.82 10.85
CA ILE A 295 -14.37 -24.20 10.90
C ILE A 295 -13.93 -23.78 9.49
N THR A 296 -14.12 -24.66 8.51
CA THR A 296 -13.72 -24.43 7.11
C THR A 296 -14.52 -23.31 6.46
N ASP A 297 -15.84 -23.25 6.68
CA ASP A 297 -16.70 -22.26 6.01
C ASP A 297 -16.77 -20.90 6.73
N ARG A 298 -16.57 -20.86 8.06
CA ARG A 298 -16.65 -19.61 8.84
C ARG A 298 -15.33 -19.20 9.46
N VAL A 299 -14.69 -20.07 10.23
CA VAL A 299 -13.53 -19.69 11.07
C VAL A 299 -12.32 -19.35 10.20
N ILE A 300 -11.97 -20.21 9.24
CA ILE A 300 -10.79 -20.01 8.38
C ILE A 300 -10.95 -18.74 7.54
N PRO A 301 -12.06 -18.48 6.82
CA PRO A 301 -12.21 -17.26 6.04
C PRO A 301 -12.10 -15.98 6.88
N HIS A 302 -12.76 -15.92 8.05
CA HIS A 302 -12.64 -14.78 8.95
C HIS A 302 -11.24 -14.63 9.57
N PHE A 303 -10.53 -15.74 9.78
CA PHE A 303 -9.14 -15.72 10.22
C PHE A 303 -8.23 -15.14 9.12
N LEU A 304 -8.41 -15.54 7.86
CA LEU A 304 -7.69 -14.97 6.72
C LEU A 304 -7.94 -13.45 6.59
N VAL A 305 -9.18 -13.00 6.75
CA VAL A 305 -9.50 -11.55 6.80
C VAL A 305 -8.78 -10.86 7.97
N SER A 306 -8.69 -11.53 9.12
CA SER A 306 -7.97 -10.99 10.29
C SER A 306 -6.47 -10.85 10.01
N ILE A 307 -5.85 -11.82 9.34
CA ILE A 307 -4.45 -11.73 8.87
C ILE A 307 -4.30 -10.56 7.89
N MET A 308 -5.17 -10.44 6.89
CA MET A 308 -5.14 -9.32 5.94
C MET A 308 -5.21 -7.97 6.66
N ASN A 309 -6.10 -7.85 7.64
CA ASN A 309 -6.22 -6.63 8.45
C ASN A 309 -4.98 -6.35 9.30
N ILE A 310 -4.32 -7.38 9.83
CA ILE A 310 -3.04 -7.23 10.54
C ILE A 310 -1.96 -6.72 9.56
N LEU A 311 -1.90 -7.27 8.34
CA LEU A 311 -0.96 -6.84 7.31
C LEU A 311 -1.21 -5.39 6.87
N ILE A 312 -2.47 -5.00 6.67
CA ILE A 312 -2.84 -3.61 6.34
C ILE A 312 -2.46 -2.68 7.50
N ARG A 313 -2.77 -3.04 8.74
CA ARG A 313 -2.35 -2.26 9.92
C ARG A 313 -0.84 -2.17 10.04
N LEU A 314 -0.11 -3.25 9.73
CA LEU A 314 1.34 -3.26 9.71
C LEU A 314 1.87 -2.31 8.62
N ARG A 315 1.31 -2.34 7.41
CA ARG A 315 1.63 -1.38 6.33
C ARG A 315 1.44 0.05 6.83
N ILE A 316 0.23 0.39 7.29
CA ILE A 316 -0.12 1.71 7.79
C ILE A 316 0.86 2.11 8.89
N TYR A 317 1.14 1.22 9.86
CA TYR A 317 2.09 1.46 10.94
C TYR A 317 3.52 1.70 10.44
N LEU A 318 4.00 0.90 9.48
CA LEU A 318 5.34 1.05 8.91
C LEU A 318 5.47 2.35 8.11
N THR A 319 4.40 2.77 7.43
CA THR A 319 4.32 4.05 6.72
C THR A 319 4.19 5.24 7.69
N PHE A 320 3.30 5.21 8.68
CA PHE A 320 3.09 6.27 9.69
C PHE A 320 4.24 6.42 10.69
N ARG A 321 4.77 5.30 11.21
CA ARG A 321 5.75 5.28 12.31
C ARG A 321 7.19 5.27 11.81
N HIS A 322 7.44 5.75 10.60
CA HIS A 322 8.74 6.27 10.18
C HIS A 322 9.12 7.56 10.95
N LYS A 323 9.07 7.46 12.29
CA LYS A 323 9.78 8.32 13.23
C LYS A 323 11.25 8.26 12.89
N ILE A 324 11.71 9.20 12.07
CA ILE A 324 13.00 9.80 12.31
C ILE A 324 12.72 10.82 13.41
N LYS A 325 12.90 10.42 14.67
CA LYS A 325 13.36 11.42 15.64
C LYS A 325 14.67 11.94 15.05
N ILE A 326 14.61 13.09 14.39
CA ILE A 326 15.78 13.92 14.14
C ILE A 326 16.08 14.48 15.54
N LYS A 327 16.79 13.69 16.35
CA LYS A 327 17.63 14.30 17.38
C LYS A 327 18.81 14.93 16.67
#